data_AF-A0A1H7XCY0-F1
#
_entry.id   AF-A0A1H7XCY0-F1
#
_cell.length_a   1.000
_cell.length_b   1.000
_cell.length_c   1.000
_cell.angle_alpha   90.00
_cell.angle_beta   90.00
_cell.angle_gamma   90.00
#
_symmetry.space_group_name_H-M   'P 1'
#
loop_
_entity.id
_entity.type
_entity.pdbx_description
1 polymer ?
#
loop_
_entity_poly.entity_id
_entity_poly.type
_entity_poly.pdbx_seq_one_letter_code
_entity_poly.pdbx_strand_id
1 'polypeptide(L)'
;MDSENNRSNGGKVRAAKLSKERRSEIAREGALAKHAKAQTPKLPTASHKGVLKLGGSEIACFVLEDGRRVISGRGMTSAIGMLGRGSGVARISGMKAVKSVAEPSFLQAIASPIEFIGESPRKDVPSHGFEAPVLQDLCEVLLKARDAGMLATEHEIRYAQFADTLIRSFARVGIVALVDEATGYQEERPKDALQAYLEKIISEELASWVKKFPDEFYENIYKLRGWTWPGMSKNRYSVVGTYTRDLVFERIAPGLLPELERKSPKNEKGQRANKLHQWLTEDIGDPMLAQHMHSLIMFQRLAIANGFGWNRFVKMVDQVLPKKGSTLELPLDDVI
;
A
#
# COMPACT_ATOMS: atom_id res chain seq x y z
N MET A 1 25.44 35.85 35.95
CA MET A 1 24.92 36.99 35.17
C MET A 1 23.77 36.49 34.35
N ASP A 2 22.60 37.01 34.67
CA ASP A 2 21.29 36.40 34.51
C ASP A 2 20.75 36.40 33.08
N SER A 3 20.21 35.26 32.67
CA SER A 3 19.40 35.12 31.45
C SER A 3 17.95 35.53 31.70
N GLU A 4 17.74 36.72 32.27
CA GLU A 4 16.40 37.26 32.48
C GLU A 4 15.76 37.70 31.14
N ASN A 5 14.89 36.83 30.63
CA ASN A 5 13.61 37.20 30.04
C ASN A 5 13.61 38.26 28.91
N ASN A 6 14.43 38.04 27.87
CA ASN A 6 14.46 38.87 26.65
C ASN A 6 13.08 39.03 25.95
N ARG A 7 12.16 38.07 26.11
CA ARG A 7 10.78 38.16 25.60
C ARG A 7 9.94 39.23 26.30
N SER A 8 10.20 39.49 27.58
CA SER A 8 9.52 40.52 28.39
C SER A 8 9.96 41.94 27.98
N ASN A 9 11.25 42.13 27.69
CA ASN A 9 11.79 43.46 27.38
C ASN A 9 11.31 44.00 26.02
N GLY A 10 11.21 43.14 24.99
CA GLY A 10 10.62 43.53 23.70
C GLY A 10 9.14 43.96 23.81
N GLY A 11 8.37 43.29 24.67
CA GLY A 11 6.98 43.66 24.96
C GLY A 11 6.85 45.00 25.69
N LYS A 12 7.70 45.25 26.68
CA LYS A 12 7.73 46.51 27.44
C LYS A 12 8.11 47.71 26.56
N VAL A 13 9.14 47.56 25.71
CA VAL A 13 9.57 48.62 24.77
C VAL A 13 8.49 48.93 23.74
N ARG A 14 7.79 47.91 23.23
CA ARG A 14 6.67 48.08 22.30
C ARG A 14 5.47 48.76 22.96
N ALA A 15 5.16 48.41 24.21
CA ALA A 15 4.07 49.02 24.96
C ALA A 15 4.32 50.51 25.28
N ALA A 16 5.58 50.89 25.53
CA ALA A 16 5.96 52.29 25.77
C ALA A 16 5.79 53.19 24.53
N LYS A 17 5.86 52.63 23.32
CA LYS A 17 5.70 53.37 22.05
C LYS A 17 4.24 53.51 21.57
N LEU A 18 3.27 52.94 22.28
CA LEU A 18 1.87 52.90 21.87
C LEU A 18 1.00 53.86 22.71
N SER A 19 0.03 54.51 22.06
CA SER A 19 -0.98 55.32 22.75
C SER A 19 -1.80 54.47 23.73
N LYS A 20 -2.43 55.12 24.71
CA LYS A 20 -3.20 54.43 25.76
C LYS A 20 -4.40 53.69 25.17
N GLU A 21 -5.03 54.28 24.17
CA GLU A 21 -6.17 53.77 23.42
C GLU A 21 -5.77 52.50 22.64
N ARG A 22 -4.65 52.55 21.92
CA ARG A 22 -4.16 51.40 21.14
C ARG A 22 -3.70 50.24 22.03
N ARG A 23 -3.14 50.54 23.21
CA ARG A 23 -2.82 49.50 24.23
C ARG A 23 -4.08 48.81 24.76
N SER A 24 -5.13 49.59 25.06
CA SER A 24 -6.41 49.06 25.53
C SER A 24 -7.09 48.19 24.48
N GLU A 25 -7.03 48.60 23.21
CA GLU A 25 -7.59 47.83 22.09
C GLU A 25 -6.87 46.49 21.90
N ILE A 26 -5.52 46.48 21.90
CA ILE A 26 -4.72 45.25 21.79
C ILE A 26 -4.96 44.33 23.00
N ALA A 27 -5.12 44.88 24.21
CA ALA A 27 -5.45 44.11 25.39
C ALA A 27 -6.85 43.48 25.30
N ARG A 28 -7.83 44.22 24.76
CA ARG A 28 -9.19 43.73 24.50
C ARG A 28 -9.19 42.63 23.44
N GLU A 29 -8.49 42.81 22.33
CA GLU A 29 -8.32 41.79 21.28
C GLU A 29 -7.64 40.52 21.84
N GLY A 30 -6.60 40.68 22.66
CA GLY A 30 -5.93 39.57 23.34
C GLY A 30 -6.84 38.83 24.32
N ALA A 31 -7.66 39.57 25.08
CA ALA A 31 -8.65 38.99 25.99
C ALA A 31 -9.75 38.24 25.23
N LEU A 32 -10.27 38.81 24.13
CA LEU A 32 -11.25 38.18 23.25
C LEU A 32 -10.67 36.92 22.59
N ALA A 33 -9.43 36.95 22.11
CA ALA A 33 -8.74 35.77 21.57
C ALA A 33 -8.53 34.68 22.63
N LYS A 34 -8.19 35.06 23.86
CA LYS A 34 -8.04 34.12 24.98
C LYS A 34 -9.39 33.51 25.40
N HIS A 35 -10.45 34.32 25.40
CA HIS A 35 -11.80 33.87 25.72
C HIS A 35 -12.37 32.96 24.63
N ALA A 36 -12.15 33.28 23.34
CA ALA A 36 -12.49 32.42 22.21
C ALA A 36 -11.75 31.07 22.28
N LYS A 37 -10.46 31.09 22.65
CA LYS A 37 -9.66 29.87 22.84
C LYS A 37 -10.09 29.04 24.06
N ALA A 38 -10.64 29.69 25.09
CA ALA A 38 -11.20 29.03 26.27
C ALA A 38 -12.61 28.44 26.03
N GLN A 39 -13.36 28.97 25.06
CA GLN A 39 -14.67 28.47 24.64
C GLN A 39 -14.60 27.37 23.57
N THR A 40 -13.43 27.12 23.00
CA THR A 40 -13.26 26.00 22.06
C THR A 40 -13.27 24.69 22.85
N PRO A 41 -14.15 23.72 22.53
CA PRO A 41 -14.13 22.43 23.21
C PRO A 41 -12.72 21.85 23.14
N LYS A 42 -12.17 21.48 24.30
CA LYS A 42 -10.82 20.91 24.39
C LYS A 42 -10.80 19.64 23.54
N LEU A 43 -9.91 19.59 22.55
CA LEU A 43 -9.74 18.41 21.70
C LEU A 43 -9.37 17.20 22.57
N PRO A 44 -9.88 16.00 22.24
CA PRO A 44 -9.50 14.78 22.94
C PRO A 44 -8.00 14.51 22.76
N THR A 45 -7.36 13.99 23.81
CA THR A 45 -5.95 13.60 23.78
C THR A 45 -5.85 12.11 23.48
N ALA A 46 -4.82 11.68 22.74
CA ALA A 46 -4.48 10.27 22.62
C ALA A 46 -3.86 9.76 23.93
N SER A 47 -4.51 8.78 24.57
CA SER A 47 -3.99 8.07 25.73
C SER A 47 -2.97 6.99 25.33
N HIS A 48 -3.16 6.39 24.16
CA HIS A 48 -2.26 5.36 23.62
C HIS A 48 -1.98 5.61 22.14
N LYS A 49 -0.80 5.17 21.69
CA LYS A 49 -0.37 5.24 20.29
C LYS A 49 0.29 3.93 19.88
N GLY A 50 0.15 3.57 18.61
CA GLY A 50 0.74 2.36 18.04
C GLY A 50 0.76 2.40 16.52
N VAL A 51 1.35 1.35 15.94
CA VAL A 51 1.41 1.15 14.50
C VAL A 51 0.91 -0.25 14.19
N LEU A 52 -0.11 -0.35 13.34
CA LEU A 52 -0.60 -1.60 12.76
C LEU A 52 0.17 -1.84 11.46
N LYS A 53 0.87 -2.97 11.34
CA LYS A 53 1.59 -3.34 10.13
C LYS A 53 0.74 -4.29 9.27
N LEU A 54 0.67 -4.02 7.97
CA LEU A 54 -0.15 -4.73 7.01
C LEU A 54 0.69 -5.18 5.80
N GLY A 55 1.62 -6.12 6.04
CA GLY A 55 2.40 -6.79 4.97
C GLY A 55 3.26 -5.89 4.07
N GLY A 56 3.44 -4.61 4.42
CA GLY A 56 4.13 -3.60 3.61
C GLY A 56 3.63 -2.17 3.82
N SER A 57 2.46 -2.00 4.44
CA SER A 57 1.96 -0.69 4.90
C SER A 57 1.99 -0.56 6.42
N GLU A 58 2.32 0.63 6.90
CA GLU A 58 2.21 1.00 8.32
C GLU A 58 1.05 1.96 8.52
N ILE A 59 0.20 1.67 9.50
CA ILE A 59 -0.94 2.47 9.87
C ILE A 59 -0.74 2.99 11.29
N ALA A 60 -0.58 4.30 11.43
CA ALA A 60 -0.59 4.93 12.75
C ALA A 60 -2.00 4.91 13.34
N CYS A 61 -2.11 4.39 14.57
CA CYS A 61 -3.35 4.18 15.31
C CYS A 61 -3.24 4.77 16.72
N PHE A 62 -4.38 5.19 17.28
CA PHE A 62 -4.47 5.86 18.56
C PHE A 62 -5.70 5.39 19.35
N VAL A 63 -5.61 5.41 20.67
CA VAL A 63 -6.77 5.35 21.56
C VAL A 63 -6.90 6.70 22.24
N LEU A 64 -8.06 7.33 22.12
CA LEU A 64 -8.34 8.62 22.76
C LEU A 64 -8.73 8.43 24.23
N GLU A 65 -8.65 9.50 25.03
CA GLU A 65 -9.06 9.51 26.45
C GLU A 65 -10.54 9.11 26.65
N ASP A 66 -11.38 9.33 25.64
CA ASP A 66 -12.79 8.91 25.63
C ASP A 66 -13.03 7.48 25.13
N GLY A 67 -11.96 6.72 24.89
CA GLY A 67 -12.02 5.32 24.47
C GLY A 67 -12.24 5.09 22.97
N ARG A 68 -12.40 6.15 22.16
CA ARG A 68 -12.45 6.01 20.70
C ARG A 68 -11.12 5.50 20.17
N ARG A 69 -11.17 4.52 19.25
CA ARG A 69 -10.00 4.02 18.52
C ARG A 69 -9.94 4.74 17.17
N VAL A 70 -8.80 5.37 16.89
CA VAL A 70 -8.63 6.26 15.75
C VAL A 70 -7.46 5.81 14.87
N ILE A 71 -7.67 5.83 13.56
CA ILE A 71 -6.67 5.55 12.53
C ILE A 71 -6.33 6.87 11.82
N SER A 72 -5.05 7.11 11.56
CA SER A 72 -4.63 8.29 10.80
C SER A 72 -5.16 8.29 9.38
N GLY A 73 -5.45 9.47 8.82
CA GLY A 73 -5.91 9.56 7.42
C GLY A 73 -4.91 9.02 6.39
N ARG A 74 -3.60 9.12 6.66
CA ARG A 74 -2.57 8.46 5.83
C ARG A 74 -2.68 6.95 5.92
N GLY A 75 -2.89 6.43 7.14
CA GLY A 75 -3.13 5.02 7.40
C GLY A 75 -4.33 4.47 6.62
N MET A 76 -5.43 5.21 6.58
CA MET A 76 -6.61 4.85 5.77
C MET A 76 -6.27 4.68 4.29
N THR A 77 -5.51 5.61 3.70
CA THR A 77 -5.11 5.51 2.29
C THR A 77 -4.05 4.44 2.02
N SER A 78 -3.08 4.27 2.92
CA SER A 78 -2.02 3.25 2.74
C SER A 78 -2.58 1.84 2.88
N ALA A 79 -3.56 1.62 3.76
CA ALA A 79 -4.24 0.34 3.95
C ALA A 79 -4.72 -0.28 2.63
N ILE A 80 -5.34 0.55 1.78
CA ILE A 80 -5.90 0.11 0.48
C ILE A 80 -4.88 0.22 -0.68
N GLY A 81 -3.60 0.47 -0.40
CA GLY A 81 -2.57 0.60 -1.43
C GLY A 81 -2.66 1.89 -2.26
N MET A 82 -3.34 2.93 -1.75
CA MET A 82 -3.44 4.22 -2.45
C MET A 82 -2.15 5.01 -2.31
N LEU A 83 -1.44 5.18 -3.44
CA LEU A 83 -0.20 5.95 -3.53
C LEU A 83 -0.46 7.45 -3.81
N GLY A 84 0.53 8.29 -3.50
CA GLY A 84 0.57 9.72 -3.85
C GLY A 84 0.49 10.70 -2.67
N ARG A 85 0.89 11.95 -2.93
CA ARG A 85 0.81 13.09 -1.99
C ARG A 85 -0.41 13.95 -2.37
N GLY A 86 -1.21 14.42 -1.39
CA GLY A 86 -2.39 15.26 -1.68
C GLY A 86 -3.53 15.10 -0.68
N SER A 87 -4.77 15.33 -1.14
CA SER A 87 -6.04 15.37 -0.38
C SER A 87 -6.45 14.09 0.37
N GLY A 88 -5.56 13.09 0.44
CA GLY A 88 -5.68 11.92 1.32
C GLY A 88 -6.98 11.16 1.11
N VAL A 89 -7.69 10.89 2.21
CA VAL A 89 -8.96 10.15 2.26
C VAL A 89 -10.06 10.85 1.45
N ALA A 90 -10.03 12.18 1.31
CA ALA A 90 -11.05 12.92 0.55
C ALA A 90 -11.08 12.53 -0.94
N ARG A 91 -10.00 11.97 -1.50
CA ARG A 91 -9.99 11.42 -2.87
C ARG A 91 -10.97 10.25 -3.00
N ILE A 92 -11.10 9.44 -1.97
CA ILE A 92 -11.94 8.24 -1.96
C ILE A 92 -13.40 8.64 -2.14
N SER A 93 -13.88 9.64 -1.39
CA SER A 93 -15.24 10.17 -1.52
C SER A 93 -15.51 10.78 -2.89
N GLY A 94 -14.46 11.18 -3.63
CA GLY A 94 -14.55 11.71 -4.98
C GLY A 94 -14.74 10.65 -6.07
N MET A 95 -14.42 9.38 -5.78
CA MET A 95 -14.45 8.29 -6.76
C MET A 95 -15.89 7.98 -7.18
N LYS A 96 -16.14 7.91 -8.48
CA LYS A 96 -17.48 7.61 -9.03
C LYS A 96 -17.99 6.26 -8.51
N ALA A 97 -17.12 5.25 -8.53
CA ALA A 97 -17.45 3.90 -8.06
C ALA A 97 -17.89 3.88 -6.59
N VAL A 98 -17.20 4.65 -5.73
CA VAL A 98 -17.52 4.79 -4.31
C VAL A 98 -18.86 5.52 -4.13
N LYS A 99 -19.04 6.68 -4.77
CA LYS A 99 -20.28 7.48 -4.63
C LYS A 99 -21.54 6.72 -5.03
N SER A 100 -21.43 5.78 -5.96
CA SER A 100 -22.56 5.00 -6.47
C SER A 100 -23.03 3.89 -5.52
N VAL A 101 -22.21 3.46 -4.57
CA VAL A 101 -22.53 2.32 -3.67
C VAL A 101 -22.37 2.64 -2.18
N ALA A 102 -21.78 3.79 -1.85
CA ALA A 102 -21.53 4.21 -0.47
C ALA A 102 -22.81 4.66 0.23
N GLU A 103 -22.98 4.20 1.47
CA GLU A 103 -24.03 4.70 2.35
C GLU A 103 -23.75 6.15 2.78
N PRO A 104 -24.80 6.98 3.02
CA PRO A 104 -24.62 8.36 3.47
C PRO A 104 -23.81 8.48 4.77
N SER A 105 -23.96 7.52 5.69
CA SER A 105 -23.22 7.48 6.96
C SER A 105 -21.70 7.37 6.75
N PHE A 106 -21.27 6.53 5.81
CA PHE A 106 -19.86 6.38 5.46
C PHE A 106 -19.30 7.65 4.81
N LEU A 107 -20.04 8.26 3.88
CA LEU A 107 -19.63 9.51 3.24
C LEU A 107 -19.47 10.64 4.27
N GLN A 108 -20.38 10.71 5.24
CA GLN A 108 -20.29 11.66 6.35
C GLN A 108 -19.06 11.40 7.23
N ALA A 109 -18.79 10.13 7.56
CA ALA A 109 -17.65 9.74 8.38
C ALA A 109 -16.31 10.08 7.71
N ILE A 110 -16.17 9.85 6.40
CA ILE A 110 -14.96 10.25 5.66
C ILE A 110 -14.85 11.77 5.49
N ALA A 111 -15.96 12.48 5.35
CA ALA A 111 -15.95 13.94 5.24
C ALA A 111 -15.61 14.65 6.56
N SER A 112 -15.72 13.94 7.69
CA SER A 112 -15.63 14.52 9.05
C SER A 112 -14.53 13.86 9.88
N PRO A 113 -13.24 14.10 9.58
CA PRO A 113 -12.16 13.57 10.39
C PRO A 113 -12.22 14.08 11.83
N ILE A 114 -11.89 13.22 12.78
CA ILE A 114 -11.73 13.57 14.19
C ILE A 114 -10.44 14.37 14.35
N GLU A 115 -10.54 15.55 14.95
CA GLU A 115 -9.41 16.30 15.44
C GLU A 115 -9.05 15.87 16.86
N PHE A 116 -7.78 15.55 17.10
CA PHE A 116 -7.28 15.10 18.40
C PHE A 116 -5.81 15.49 18.61
N ILE A 117 -5.34 15.45 19.85
CA ILE A 117 -3.92 15.70 20.18
C ILE A 117 -3.20 14.35 20.27
N GLY A 118 -2.42 14.00 19.25
CA GLY A 118 -1.81 12.66 19.08
C GLY A 118 -0.28 12.58 19.18
N GLU A 119 0.41 13.66 19.51
CA GLU A 119 1.90 13.76 19.44
C GLU A 119 2.51 13.36 18.08
N SER A 120 1.85 13.67 16.94
CA SER A 120 2.44 13.43 15.61
C SER A 120 1.95 14.45 14.57
N PRO A 121 2.83 15.22 13.90
CA PRO A 121 4.30 15.23 13.93
C PRO A 121 4.91 16.18 14.99
N ARG A 122 4.11 16.94 15.75
CA ARG A 122 4.57 17.88 16.78
C ARG A 122 3.63 17.84 17.99
N LYS A 123 4.22 18.02 19.18
CA LYS A 123 3.47 18.18 20.43
C LYS A 123 2.54 19.39 20.32
N ASP A 124 1.31 19.25 20.79
CA ASP A 124 0.25 20.28 20.77
C ASP A 124 -0.23 20.74 19.38
N VAL A 125 0.06 19.98 18.32
CA VAL A 125 -0.54 20.17 17.00
C VAL A 125 -1.69 19.16 16.81
N PRO A 126 -2.91 19.61 16.49
CA PRO A 126 -4.01 18.72 16.17
C PRO A 126 -3.68 17.79 15.01
N SER A 127 -3.96 16.51 15.21
CA SER A 127 -3.92 15.47 14.20
C SER A 127 -5.35 15.17 13.73
N HIS A 128 -5.48 14.73 12.47
CA HIS A 128 -6.73 14.26 11.89
C HIS A 128 -6.72 12.74 11.76
N GLY A 129 -7.82 12.11 12.17
CA GLY A 129 -8.01 10.67 12.03
C GLY A 129 -9.47 10.29 11.86
N PHE A 130 -9.71 8.99 11.72
CA PHE A 130 -11.02 8.39 11.51
C PHE A 130 -11.21 7.28 12.54
N GLU A 131 -12.44 7.04 12.98
CA GLU A 131 -12.67 5.89 13.85
C GLU A 131 -12.26 4.60 13.15
N ALA A 132 -11.69 3.66 13.90
CA ALA A 132 -11.16 2.41 13.35
C ALA A 132 -12.17 1.64 12.47
N PRO A 133 -13.48 1.56 12.81
CA PRO A 133 -14.49 0.90 11.96
C PRO A 133 -14.63 1.52 10.56
N VAL A 134 -14.30 2.80 10.37
CA VAL A 134 -14.38 3.47 9.06
C VAL A 134 -13.44 2.80 8.04
N LEU A 135 -12.33 2.18 8.49
CA LEU A 135 -11.46 1.40 7.60
C LEU A 135 -12.18 0.16 7.05
N GLN A 136 -12.97 -0.52 7.89
CA GLN A 136 -13.77 -1.66 7.47
C GLN A 136 -14.85 -1.21 6.48
N ASP A 137 -15.55 -0.12 6.78
CA ASP A 137 -16.57 0.45 5.88
C ASP A 137 -15.98 0.83 4.53
N LEU A 138 -14.77 1.41 4.53
CA LEU A 138 -14.02 1.73 3.32
C LEU A 138 -13.76 0.47 2.48
N CYS A 139 -13.29 -0.59 3.12
CA CYS A 139 -13.03 -1.85 2.43
C CYS A 139 -14.33 -2.41 1.84
N GLU A 140 -15.41 -2.44 2.62
CA GLU A 140 -16.72 -2.93 2.19
C GLU A 140 -17.27 -2.14 0.99
N VAL A 141 -17.17 -0.81 1.01
CA VAL A 141 -17.61 0.04 -0.11
C VAL A 141 -16.83 -0.25 -1.40
N LEU A 142 -15.51 -0.48 -1.30
CA LEU A 142 -14.69 -0.87 -2.46
C LEU A 142 -15.07 -2.26 -3.00
N LEU A 143 -15.40 -3.20 -2.12
CA LEU A 143 -15.86 -4.54 -2.51
C LEU A 143 -17.26 -4.48 -3.15
N LYS A 144 -18.19 -3.71 -2.60
CA LYS A 144 -19.50 -3.46 -3.24
C LYS A 144 -19.35 -2.84 -4.64
N ALA A 145 -18.45 -1.87 -4.79
CA ALA A 145 -18.17 -1.25 -6.08
C ALA A 145 -17.56 -2.26 -7.08
N ARG A 146 -16.70 -3.17 -6.61
CA ARG A 146 -16.17 -4.28 -7.40
C ARG A 146 -17.29 -5.22 -7.86
N ASP A 147 -18.12 -5.66 -6.94
CA ASP A 147 -19.17 -6.64 -7.19
C ASP A 147 -20.27 -6.07 -8.11
N ALA A 148 -20.47 -4.76 -8.08
CA ALA A 148 -21.32 -4.03 -9.02
C ALA A 148 -20.65 -3.71 -10.37
N GLY A 149 -19.40 -4.12 -10.61
CA GLY A 149 -18.67 -3.88 -11.86
C GLY A 149 -18.33 -2.41 -12.12
N MET A 150 -18.27 -1.57 -11.08
CA MET A 150 -18.11 -0.12 -11.22
C MET A 150 -16.65 0.37 -11.19
N LEU A 151 -15.69 -0.52 -10.87
CA LEU A 151 -14.27 -0.20 -10.86
C LEU A 151 -13.75 -0.11 -12.29
N ALA A 152 -13.33 1.09 -12.71
CA ALA A 152 -12.97 1.38 -14.09
C ALA A 152 -11.46 1.41 -14.33
N THR A 153 -10.67 1.66 -13.29
CA THR A 153 -9.22 1.86 -13.41
C THR A 153 -8.41 0.73 -12.75
N GLU A 154 -7.19 0.50 -13.23
CA GLU A 154 -6.26 -0.46 -12.59
C GLU A 154 -6.00 -0.11 -11.11
N HIS A 155 -6.04 1.17 -10.76
CA HIS A 155 -5.91 1.63 -9.37
C HIS A 155 -7.11 1.24 -8.51
N GLU A 156 -8.33 1.44 -9.01
CA GLU A 156 -9.57 1.04 -8.32
C GLU A 156 -9.64 -0.47 -8.10
N ILE A 157 -9.29 -1.25 -9.11
CA ILE A 157 -9.21 -2.71 -9.03
C ILE A 157 -8.20 -3.11 -7.95
N ARG A 158 -7.02 -2.48 -7.94
CA ARG A 158 -6.00 -2.72 -6.91
C ARG A 158 -6.52 -2.38 -5.51
N TYR A 159 -7.21 -1.26 -5.33
CA TYR A 159 -7.75 -0.87 -4.02
C TYR A 159 -8.73 -1.91 -3.48
N ALA A 160 -9.59 -2.45 -4.35
CA ALA A 160 -10.52 -3.51 -3.98
C ALA A 160 -9.80 -4.83 -3.63
N GLN A 161 -8.68 -5.15 -4.27
CA GLN A 161 -7.86 -6.32 -3.91
C GLN A 161 -7.24 -6.18 -2.52
N PHE A 162 -6.70 -5.00 -2.20
CA PHE A 162 -6.22 -4.70 -0.85
C PHE A 162 -7.37 -4.76 0.17
N ALA A 163 -8.52 -4.17 -0.14
CA ALA A 163 -9.70 -4.22 0.72
C ALA A 163 -10.17 -5.65 1.02
N ASP A 164 -10.21 -6.53 0.02
CA ASP A 164 -10.59 -7.94 0.20
C ASP A 164 -9.62 -8.66 1.14
N THR A 165 -8.32 -8.46 0.91
CA THR A 165 -7.25 -9.01 1.75
C THR A 165 -7.40 -8.57 3.20
N LEU A 166 -7.67 -7.28 3.43
CA LEU A 166 -7.84 -6.73 4.78
C LEU A 166 -9.07 -7.29 5.47
N ILE A 167 -10.23 -7.35 4.80
CA ILE A 167 -11.47 -7.90 5.39
C ILE A 167 -11.27 -9.35 5.82
N ARG A 168 -10.67 -10.18 4.96
CA ARG A 168 -10.38 -11.58 5.29
C ARG A 168 -9.42 -11.71 6.46
N SER A 169 -8.37 -10.89 6.47
CA SER A 169 -7.34 -10.92 7.51
C SER A 169 -7.89 -10.46 8.86
N PHE A 170 -8.66 -9.38 8.89
CA PHE A 170 -9.31 -8.88 10.10
C PHE A 170 -10.33 -9.88 10.65
N ALA A 171 -11.11 -10.56 9.79
CA ALA A 171 -12.04 -11.58 10.24
C ALA A 171 -11.32 -12.75 10.94
N ARG A 172 -10.22 -13.24 10.36
CA ARG A 172 -9.41 -14.32 10.97
C ARG A 172 -8.81 -13.89 12.30
N VAL A 173 -8.20 -12.70 12.36
CA VAL A 173 -7.63 -12.15 13.60
C VAL A 173 -8.70 -11.91 14.65
N GLY A 174 -9.88 -11.41 14.26
CA GLY A 174 -11.01 -11.18 15.17
C GLY A 174 -11.49 -12.46 15.83
N ILE A 175 -11.62 -13.55 15.08
CA ILE A 175 -11.98 -14.86 15.65
C ILE A 175 -10.93 -15.32 16.67
N VAL A 176 -9.64 -15.26 16.32
CA VAL A 176 -8.55 -15.64 17.25
C VAL A 176 -8.56 -14.75 18.50
N ALA A 177 -8.71 -13.43 18.33
CA ALA A 177 -8.75 -12.49 19.44
C ALA A 177 -9.93 -12.76 20.39
N LEU A 178 -11.12 -13.06 19.86
CA LEU A 178 -12.30 -13.40 20.66
C LEU A 178 -12.13 -14.72 21.42
N VAL A 179 -11.48 -15.72 20.81
CA VAL A 179 -11.15 -16.99 21.49
C VAL A 179 -10.16 -16.75 22.63
N ASP A 180 -9.12 -15.95 22.38
CA ASP A 180 -8.10 -15.63 23.39
C ASP A 180 -8.70 -14.83 24.56
N GLU A 181 -9.64 -13.92 24.30
CA GLU A 181 -10.39 -13.20 25.32
C GLU A 181 -11.30 -14.15 26.12
N ALA A 182 -12.07 -15.01 25.44
CA ALA A 182 -13.02 -15.93 26.07
C ALA A 182 -12.34 -17.03 26.91
N THR A 183 -11.10 -17.41 26.56
CA THR A 183 -10.32 -18.42 27.28
C THR A 183 -9.39 -17.84 28.34
N GLY A 184 -9.20 -16.51 28.37
CA GLY A 184 -8.22 -15.84 29.21
C GLY A 184 -6.79 -15.86 28.67
N TYR A 185 -6.54 -16.56 27.55
CA TYR A 185 -5.21 -16.66 26.92
C TYR A 185 -4.65 -15.31 26.45
N GLN A 186 -5.49 -14.27 26.34
CA GLN A 186 -5.05 -12.91 26.03
C GLN A 186 -3.99 -12.36 26.99
N GLU A 187 -3.97 -12.80 28.26
CA GLU A 187 -3.00 -12.37 29.28
C GLU A 187 -1.69 -13.19 29.22
N GLU A 188 -1.71 -14.37 28.60
CA GLU A 188 -0.57 -15.28 28.48
C GLU A 188 0.22 -15.08 27.19
N ARG A 189 -0.48 -14.77 26.08
CA ARG A 189 0.17 -14.63 24.77
C ARG A 189 1.15 -13.45 24.73
N PRO A 190 2.20 -13.52 23.90
CA PRO A 190 3.08 -12.37 23.65
C PRO A 190 2.30 -11.12 23.21
N LYS A 191 2.76 -9.94 23.64
CA LYS A 191 2.06 -8.65 23.40
C LYS A 191 1.80 -8.36 21.92
N ASP A 192 2.62 -8.90 21.02
CA ASP A 192 2.56 -8.70 19.57
C ASP A 192 2.04 -9.93 18.79
N ALA A 193 1.52 -10.95 19.47
CA ALA A 193 1.09 -12.20 18.84
C ALA A 193 0.02 -12.00 17.75
N LEU A 194 -1.01 -11.18 18.01
CA LEU A 194 -2.05 -10.88 17.01
C LEU A 194 -1.50 -10.08 15.82
N GLN A 195 -0.52 -9.20 16.05
CA GLN A 195 0.13 -8.42 15.01
C GLN A 195 0.98 -9.33 14.10
N ALA A 196 1.75 -10.24 14.68
CA ALA A 196 2.52 -11.23 13.92
C ALA A 196 1.62 -12.19 13.13
N TYR A 197 0.50 -12.61 13.72
CA TYR A 197 -0.49 -13.45 13.04
C TYR A 197 -1.15 -12.72 11.86
N LEU A 198 -1.53 -11.45 12.05
CA LEU A 198 -2.08 -10.61 11.00
C LEU A 198 -1.12 -10.46 9.81
N GLU A 199 0.16 -10.16 10.08
CA GLU A 199 1.18 -10.02 9.03
C GLU A 199 1.35 -11.29 8.22
N LYS A 200 1.36 -12.45 8.88
CA LYS A 200 1.45 -13.76 8.22
C LYS A 200 0.27 -13.98 7.28
N ILE A 201 -0.97 -13.77 7.74
CA ILE A 201 -2.16 -13.95 6.91
C ILE A 201 -2.15 -13.01 5.71
N ILE A 202 -1.83 -11.74 5.92
CA ILE A 202 -1.80 -10.76 4.83
C ILE A 202 -0.75 -11.18 3.79
N SER A 203 0.42 -11.66 4.22
CA SER A 203 1.44 -12.15 3.30
C SER A 203 0.93 -13.33 2.45
N GLU A 204 0.29 -14.32 3.09
CA GLU A 204 -0.30 -15.48 2.40
C GLU A 204 -1.42 -15.07 1.42
N GLU A 205 -2.34 -14.21 1.85
CA GLU A 205 -3.47 -13.74 1.04
C GLU A 205 -2.99 -12.85 -0.13
N LEU A 206 -2.06 -11.91 0.09
CA LEU A 206 -1.45 -11.11 -0.98
C LEU A 206 -0.69 -11.98 -1.99
N ALA A 207 0.06 -12.99 -1.53
CA ALA A 207 0.75 -13.93 -2.41
C ALA A 207 -0.23 -14.77 -3.25
N SER A 208 -1.43 -15.04 -2.73
CA SER A 208 -2.51 -15.72 -3.48
C SER A 208 -3.17 -14.82 -4.53
N TRP A 209 -3.31 -13.52 -4.25
CA TRP A 209 -3.94 -12.52 -5.13
C TRP A 209 -3.03 -12.08 -6.26
N VAL A 210 -1.75 -11.83 -5.96
CA VAL A 210 -0.75 -11.52 -6.98
C VAL A 210 -0.37 -12.84 -7.63
N LYS A 211 -1.16 -13.28 -8.64
CA LYS A 211 -0.72 -14.35 -9.54
C LYS A 211 0.74 -14.06 -9.89
N LYS A 212 1.67 -14.92 -9.43
CA LYS A 212 3.12 -14.75 -9.67
C LYS A 212 3.44 -14.52 -11.14
N PHE A 213 2.58 -15.02 -12.03
CA PHE A 213 2.56 -14.73 -13.46
C PHE A 213 1.16 -14.26 -13.88
N PRO A 214 0.93 -12.94 -14.05
CA PRO A 214 -0.34 -12.41 -14.51
C PRO A 214 -0.69 -12.91 -15.92
N ASP A 215 -1.99 -13.02 -16.22
CA ASP A 215 -2.45 -13.50 -17.53
C ASP A 215 -1.98 -12.58 -18.67
N GLU A 216 -1.93 -11.27 -18.40
CA GLU A 216 -1.42 -10.24 -19.31
C GLU A 216 0.00 -10.53 -19.79
N PHE A 217 0.88 -11.03 -18.92
CA PHE A 217 2.26 -11.37 -19.31
C PHE A 217 2.27 -12.39 -20.46
N TYR A 218 1.38 -13.38 -20.41
CA TYR A 218 1.28 -14.40 -21.45
C TYR A 218 0.56 -13.89 -22.69
N GLU A 219 -0.53 -13.14 -22.53
CA GLU A 219 -1.23 -12.53 -23.65
C GLU A 219 -0.30 -11.62 -24.46
N ASN A 220 0.53 -10.83 -23.78
CA ASN A 220 1.50 -9.94 -24.42
C ASN A 220 2.57 -10.70 -25.21
N ILE A 221 3.02 -11.87 -24.74
CA ILE A 221 3.94 -12.73 -25.51
C ILE A 221 3.31 -13.13 -26.84
N TYR A 222 2.02 -13.49 -26.84
CA TYR A 222 1.31 -13.86 -28.07
C TYR A 222 1.16 -12.68 -29.02
N LYS A 223 0.79 -11.50 -28.50
CA LYS A 223 0.72 -10.26 -29.29
C LYS A 223 2.05 -9.93 -29.96
N LEU A 224 3.15 -9.93 -29.19
CA LEU A 224 4.50 -9.64 -29.68
C LEU A 224 5.01 -10.67 -30.71
N ARG A 225 4.50 -11.91 -30.63
CA ARG A 225 4.80 -13.00 -31.56
C ARG A 225 3.87 -13.04 -32.78
N GLY A 226 2.83 -12.20 -32.83
CA GLY A 226 1.81 -12.23 -33.89
C GLY A 226 0.93 -13.48 -33.83
N TRP A 227 0.77 -14.09 -32.65
CA TRP A 227 -0.06 -15.27 -32.46
C TRP A 227 -1.44 -14.91 -31.90
N THR A 228 -2.46 -15.70 -32.25
CA THR A 228 -3.79 -15.59 -31.64
C THR A 228 -3.74 -16.08 -30.19
N TRP A 229 -4.12 -15.23 -29.24
CA TRP A 229 -4.20 -15.59 -27.83
C TRP A 229 -5.35 -16.58 -27.59
N PRO A 230 -5.10 -17.81 -27.13
CA PRO A 230 -6.14 -18.83 -26.97
C PRO A 230 -6.91 -18.71 -25.64
N GLY A 231 -6.60 -17.71 -24.81
CA GLY A 231 -7.09 -17.60 -23.44
C GLY A 231 -6.38 -18.52 -22.45
N MET A 232 -6.68 -18.37 -21.16
CA MET A 232 -6.10 -19.18 -20.09
C MET A 232 -6.72 -20.58 -19.95
N SER A 233 -7.84 -20.85 -20.62
CA SER A 233 -8.53 -22.15 -20.58
C SER A 233 -7.88 -23.21 -21.48
N LYS A 234 -6.99 -22.80 -22.38
CA LYS A 234 -6.27 -23.67 -23.33
C LYS A 234 -4.78 -23.71 -23.02
N ASN A 235 -4.15 -24.83 -23.35
CA ASN A 235 -2.70 -24.97 -23.23
C ASN A 235 -2.00 -23.96 -24.13
N ARG A 236 -1.03 -23.25 -23.54
CA ARG A 236 -0.14 -22.34 -24.26
C ARG A 236 0.86 -23.14 -25.10
N TYR A 237 1.44 -22.48 -26.11
CA TYR A 237 2.52 -23.06 -26.89
C TYR A 237 3.70 -23.38 -25.97
N SER A 238 4.29 -24.57 -26.14
CA SER A 238 5.35 -25.10 -25.28
C SER A 238 6.54 -24.14 -25.16
N VAL A 239 6.86 -23.44 -26.25
CA VAL A 239 7.94 -22.44 -26.33
C VAL A 239 7.77 -21.26 -25.36
N VAL A 240 6.55 -20.96 -24.91
CA VAL A 240 6.28 -19.93 -23.90
C VAL A 240 6.96 -20.27 -22.56
N GLY A 241 7.10 -21.57 -22.25
CA GLY A 241 7.88 -22.02 -21.10
C GLY A 241 9.35 -21.66 -21.21
N THR A 242 9.92 -21.72 -22.42
CA THR A 242 11.30 -21.30 -22.70
C THR A 242 11.46 -19.80 -22.51
N TYR A 243 10.53 -18.98 -23.03
CA TYR A 243 10.58 -17.53 -22.82
C TYR A 243 10.42 -17.15 -21.35
N THR A 244 9.59 -17.87 -20.60
CA THR A 244 9.44 -17.63 -19.16
C THR A 244 10.76 -17.89 -18.42
N ARG A 245 11.51 -18.92 -18.80
CA ARG A 245 12.83 -19.20 -18.20
C ARG A 245 13.83 -18.10 -18.51
N ASP A 246 13.93 -17.72 -19.78
CA ASP A 246 14.86 -16.70 -20.27
C ASP A 246 14.56 -15.31 -19.71
N LEU A 247 13.31 -14.86 -19.83
CA LEU A 247 12.91 -13.51 -19.45
C LEU A 247 12.79 -13.33 -17.96
N VAL A 248 12.60 -14.40 -17.18
CA VAL A 248 12.33 -14.30 -15.74
C VAL A 248 13.47 -14.90 -14.93
N PHE A 249 13.61 -16.23 -14.93
CA PHE A 249 14.50 -16.92 -13.99
C PHE A 249 15.99 -16.72 -14.28
N GLU A 250 16.39 -16.48 -15.53
CA GLU A 250 17.80 -16.16 -15.87
C GLU A 250 18.23 -14.74 -15.47
N ARG A 251 17.28 -13.86 -15.09
CA ARG A 251 17.53 -12.42 -14.92
C ARG A 251 17.33 -11.93 -13.48
N ILE A 252 16.66 -12.70 -12.62
CA ILE A 252 16.39 -12.34 -11.22
C ILE A 252 17.67 -12.38 -10.37
N ALA A 253 18.39 -13.50 -10.37
CA ALA A 253 19.62 -13.65 -9.57
C ALA A 253 20.61 -14.63 -10.23
N PRO A 254 21.93 -14.43 -10.06
CA PRO A 254 22.94 -15.35 -10.56
C PRO A 254 22.72 -16.77 -10.02
N GLY A 255 22.74 -17.78 -10.89
CA GLY A 255 22.59 -19.18 -10.50
C GLY A 255 21.19 -19.61 -10.05
N LEU A 256 20.19 -18.71 -10.08
CA LEU A 256 18.82 -19.02 -9.64
C LEU A 256 18.19 -20.12 -10.49
N LEU A 257 18.16 -19.98 -11.82
CA LEU A 257 17.52 -20.96 -12.70
C LEU A 257 18.09 -22.38 -12.51
N PRO A 258 19.43 -22.61 -12.56
CA PRO A 258 20.00 -23.93 -12.27
C PRO A 258 19.56 -24.52 -10.94
N GLU A 259 19.49 -23.70 -9.88
CA GLU A 259 19.06 -24.15 -8.56
C GLU A 259 17.58 -24.57 -8.54
N LEU A 260 16.70 -23.76 -9.15
CA LEU A 260 15.27 -24.09 -9.28
C LEU A 260 15.06 -25.36 -10.10
N GLU A 261 15.87 -25.58 -11.14
CA GLU A 261 15.81 -26.79 -11.94
C GLU A 261 16.29 -28.04 -11.21
N ARG A 262 17.32 -27.90 -10.36
CA ARG A 262 17.81 -28.97 -9.49
C ARG A 262 16.76 -29.39 -8.47
N LYS A 263 16.04 -28.44 -7.89
CA LYS A 263 14.92 -28.70 -6.96
C LYS A 263 13.69 -29.29 -7.65
N SER A 264 13.56 -29.12 -8.96
CA SER A 264 12.40 -29.58 -9.73
C SER A 264 12.80 -30.27 -11.02
N PRO A 265 13.50 -31.41 -10.99
CA PRO A 265 14.01 -32.07 -12.18
C PRO A 265 12.88 -32.51 -13.12
N LYS A 266 13.22 -32.66 -14.41
CA LYS A 266 12.28 -33.25 -15.38
C LYS A 266 12.26 -34.77 -15.23
N ASN A 267 11.08 -35.37 -15.36
CA ASN A 267 10.92 -36.81 -15.47
C ASN A 267 11.23 -37.29 -16.91
N GLU A 268 11.15 -38.60 -17.13
CA GLU A 268 11.37 -39.25 -18.43
C GLU A 268 10.47 -38.71 -19.55
N LYS A 269 9.31 -38.13 -19.21
CA LYS A 269 8.36 -37.51 -20.13
C LYS A 269 8.59 -36.01 -20.34
N GLY A 270 9.69 -35.46 -19.80
CA GLY A 270 10.05 -34.05 -19.89
C GLY A 270 9.22 -33.10 -19.02
N GLN A 271 8.37 -33.64 -18.14
CA GLN A 271 7.49 -32.89 -17.25
C GLN A 271 8.16 -32.69 -15.89
N ARG A 272 7.83 -31.58 -15.20
CA ARG A 272 8.29 -31.33 -13.83
C ARG A 272 7.12 -31.56 -12.88
N ALA A 273 7.39 -32.15 -11.71
CA ALA A 273 6.38 -32.35 -10.68
C ALA A 273 5.88 -31.01 -10.12
N ASN A 274 6.79 -30.06 -9.91
CA ASN A 274 6.49 -28.73 -9.37
C ASN A 274 6.84 -27.62 -10.37
N LYS A 275 6.23 -26.45 -10.21
CA LYS A 275 6.56 -25.25 -10.98
C LYS A 275 7.77 -24.56 -10.34
N LEU A 276 8.64 -23.96 -11.15
CA LEU A 276 9.89 -23.36 -10.66
C LEU A 276 9.65 -22.26 -9.60
N HIS A 277 8.63 -21.43 -9.76
CA HIS A 277 8.33 -20.35 -8.81
C HIS A 277 7.82 -20.82 -7.44
N GLN A 278 7.46 -22.10 -7.28
CA GLN A 278 7.02 -22.65 -5.99
C GLN A 278 8.19 -22.85 -5.02
N TRP A 279 9.43 -22.76 -5.51
CA TRP A 279 10.64 -22.90 -4.71
C TRP A 279 11.27 -21.55 -4.29
N LEU A 280 10.62 -20.44 -4.64
CA LEU A 280 11.00 -19.11 -4.18
C LEU A 280 10.51 -18.89 -2.75
N THR A 281 11.31 -18.20 -1.95
CA THR A 281 10.94 -17.87 -0.57
C THR A 281 9.95 -16.70 -0.54
N GLU A 282 9.04 -16.71 0.43
CA GLU A 282 7.99 -15.70 0.55
C GLU A 282 8.54 -14.32 0.93
N ASP A 283 9.62 -14.29 1.70
CA ASP A 283 10.25 -13.08 2.25
C ASP A 283 11.13 -12.32 1.25
N ILE A 284 11.78 -13.04 0.33
CA ILE A 284 12.77 -12.47 -0.59
C ILE A 284 12.46 -12.86 -2.04
N GLY A 285 12.27 -14.15 -2.31
CA GLY A 285 12.11 -14.67 -3.67
C GLY A 285 10.85 -14.16 -4.38
N ASP A 286 9.72 -14.15 -3.69
CA ASP A 286 8.44 -13.70 -4.24
C ASP A 286 8.39 -12.18 -4.49
N PRO A 287 8.85 -11.32 -3.57
CA PRO A 287 9.01 -9.89 -3.84
C PRO A 287 9.90 -9.58 -5.05
N MET A 288 11.04 -10.28 -5.19
CA MET A 288 11.93 -10.10 -6.34
C MET A 288 11.26 -10.53 -7.65
N LEU A 289 10.53 -11.65 -7.65
CA LEU A 289 9.76 -12.08 -8.81
C LEU A 289 8.69 -11.05 -9.18
N ALA A 290 7.93 -10.55 -8.22
CA ALA A 290 6.87 -9.57 -8.46
C ALA A 290 7.42 -8.26 -9.07
N GLN A 291 8.54 -7.75 -8.54
CA GLN A 291 9.21 -6.56 -9.07
C GLN A 291 9.72 -6.77 -10.51
N HIS A 292 10.30 -7.94 -10.77
CA HIS A 292 10.79 -8.30 -12.10
C HIS A 292 9.64 -8.43 -13.11
N MET A 293 8.54 -9.06 -12.71
CA MET A 293 7.35 -9.22 -13.54
C MET A 293 6.70 -7.89 -13.91
N HIS A 294 6.60 -6.94 -12.97
CA HIS A 294 6.13 -5.58 -13.28
C HIS A 294 6.99 -4.91 -14.35
N SER A 295 8.32 -4.99 -14.21
CA SER A 295 9.25 -4.43 -15.20
C SER A 295 9.03 -5.04 -16.58
N LEU A 296 8.92 -6.38 -16.67
CA LEU A 296 8.68 -7.06 -17.95
C LEU A 296 7.35 -6.69 -18.59
N ILE A 297 6.26 -6.63 -17.81
CA ILE A 297 4.95 -6.23 -18.33
C ILE A 297 5.01 -4.81 -18.87
N MET A 298 5.73 -3.90 -18.21
CA MET A 298 5.92 -2.53 -18.71
C MET A 298 6.70 -2.51 -20.04
N PHE A 299 7.76 -3.31 -20.19
CA PHE A 299 8.47 -3.45 -21.47
C PHE A 299 7.57 -4.03 -22.56
N GLN A 300 6.74 -5.01 -22.23
CA GLN A 300 5.79 -5.60 -23.17
C GLN A 300 4.75 -4.58 -23.63
N ARG A 301 4.13 -3.84 -22.70
CA ARG A 301 3.18 -2.76 -22.98
C ARG A 301 3.81 -1.71 -23.90
N LEU A 302 5.03 -1.28 -23.59
CA LEU A 302 5.77 -0.30 -24.39
C LEU A 302 6.05 -0.82 -25.80
N ALA A 303 6.53 -2.06 -25.93
CA ALA A 303 6.81 -2.67 -27.22
C ALA A 303 5.54 -2.79 -28.09
N ILE A 304 4.43 -3.26 -27.50
CA ILE A 304 3.14 -3.39 -28.18
C ILE A 304 2.61 -2.01 -28.63
N ALA A 305 2.66 -1.00 -27.75
CA ALA A 305 2.20 0.34 -28.06
C ALA A 305 2.98 1.00 -29.23
N ASN A 306 4.24 0.62 -29.41
CA ASN A 306 5.08 1.09 -30.51
C ASN A 306 5.10 0.15 -31.74
N GLY A 307 4.27 -0.90 -31.75
CA GLY A 307 4.22 -1.87 -32.86
C GLY A 307 5.49 -2.70 -33.01
N PHE A 308 6.28 -2.86 -31.95
CA PHE A 308 7.51 -3.65 -31.98
C PHE A 308 7.20 -5.14 -31.94
N GLY A 309 7.89 -5.91 -32.78
CA GLY A 309 7.85 -7.37 -32.73
C GLY A 309 8.74 -7.96 -31.64
N TRP A 310 8.58 -9.26 -31.41
CA TRP A 310 9.27 -10.03 -30.38
C TRP A 310 10.79 -9.77 -30.28
N ASN A 311 11.51 -9.80 -31.41
CA ASN A 311 12.97 -9.70 -31.39
C ASN A 311 13.44 -8.36 -30.84
N ARG A 312 12.75 -7.27 -31.19
CA ARG A 312 13.07 -5.93 -30.68
C ARG A 312 12.72 -5.81 -29.19
N PHE A 313 11.60 -6.39 -28.76
CA PHE A 313 11.25 -6.48 -27.35
C PHE A 313 12.34 -7.19 -26.53
N VAL A 314 12.82 -8.36 -26.98
CA VAL A 314 13.86 -9.10 -26.26
C VAL A 314 15.15 -8.30 -26.18
N LYS A 315 15.60 -7.67 -27.28
CA LYS A 315 16.77 -6.77 -27.26
C LYS A 315 16.65 -5.63 -26.25
N MET A 316 15.46 -5.02 -26.13
CA MET A 316 15.21 -3.99 -25.10
C MET A 316 15.33 -4.55 -23.68
N VAL A 317 14.79 -5.76 -23.45
CA VAL A 317 14.92 -6.43 -22.15
C VAL A 317 16.37 -6.80 -21.86
N ASP A 318 17.13 -7.27 -22.85
CA ASP A 318 18.56 -7.59 -22.69
C ASP A 318 19.39 -6.37 -22.29
N GLN A 319 19.08 -5.20 -22.87
CA GLN A 319 19.77 -3.96 -22.56
C GLN A 319 19.55 -3.49 -21.13
N VAL A 320 18.34 -3.62 -20.59
CA VAL A 320 17.99 -3.07 -19.26
C VAL A 320 18.05 -4.12 -18.15
N LEU A 321 17.69 -5.36 -18.48
CA LEU A 321 17.60 -6.50 -17.56
C LEU A 321 18.44 -7.67 -18.11
N PRO A 322 19.77 -7.52 -18.23
CA PRO A 322 20.62 -8.58 -18.79
C PRO A 322 20.56 -9.84 -17.92
N LYS A 323 20.79 -10.99 -18.57
CA LYS A 323 20.94 -12.27 -17.89
C LYS A 323 22.06 -12.18 -16.85
N LYS A 324 21.79 -12.69 -15.64
CA LYS A 324 22.74 -12.62 -14.54
C LYS A 324 23.74 -13.77 -14.67
N GLY A 325 25.01 -13.44 -14.93
CA GLY A 325 26.08 -14.42 -15.14
C GLY A 325 26.40 -14.75 -16.60
N SER A 326 25.90 -13.97 -17.56
CA SER A 326 26.23 -14.08 -18.99
C SER A 326 27.08 -12.89 -19.45
N THR A 327 28.08 -13.15 -20.30
CA THR A 327 28.84 -12.10 -21.00
C THR A 327 27.89 -11.29 -21.89
N LEU A 328 27.93 -9.95 -21.82
CA LEU A 328 27.13 -9.07 -22.67
C LEU A 328 27.44 -9.31 -24.15
N GLU A 329 26.41 -9.39 -25.01
CA GLU A 329 26.61 -9.35 -26.46
C GLU A 329 27.10 -7.95 -26.85
N LEU A 330 28.27 -7.90 -27.50
CA LEU A 330 28.78 -6.67 -28.09
C LEU A 330 27.92 -6.28 -29.30
N PRO A 331 27.51 -5.02 -29.44
CA PRO A 331 26.92 -4.56 -30.69
C PRO A 331 27.98 -4.67 -31.79
N LEU A 332 27.75 -5.56 -32.76
CA LEU A 332 28.47 -5.51 -34.02
C LEU A 332 27.78 -4.43 -34.85
N ASP A 333 28.52 -3.36 -35.15
CA ASP A 333 28.06 -2.34 -36.08
C ASP A 333 27.82 -3.01 -37.44
N ASP A 334 26.56 -3.01 -37.89
CA ASP A 334 26.22 -3.38 -39.25
C ASP A 334 26.87 -2.33 -40.18
N VAL A 335 28.02 -2.69 -40.74
CA VAL A 335 28.71 -1.90 -41.78
C VAL A 335 27.83 -1.95 -43.04
N ILE A 336 27.33 -0.75 -43.40
CA ILE A 336 26.66 -0.28 -44.64
C ILE A 336 26.41 -1.32 -45.73
#